data_AF-A0A2S1YNU4-F1
#
_entry.id   AF-A0A2S1YNU4-F1
#
_cell.length_a   1.000
_cell.length_b   1.000
_cell.length_c   1.000
_cell.angle_alpha   90.00
_cell.angle_beta   90.00
_cell.angle_gamma   90.00
#
_symmetry.space_group_name_H-M   'P 1'
#
loop_
_entity.id
_entity.type
_entity.pdbx_description
1 polymer ?
#
loop_
_entity_poly.entity_id
_entity_poly.type
_entity_poly.pdbx_seq_one_letter_code
_entity_poly.pdbx_strand_id
1 'polypeptide(L)'
;MDRAIQLQIRKELDGRQQQNIIKLKGSLISRGYTDIIHILDKDEEFHINFFETSADKRGEVQEYINAFLNKENLLDAAAVVSSR
;
A
#
# COMPACT_ATOMS: atom_id res chain seq x y z
N MET A 1 -1.23 -6.62 15.67
CA MET A 1 -1.92 -6.30 14.41
C MET A 1 -1.48 -7.29 13.32
N ASP A 2 -1.86 -8.57 13.44
CA ASP A 2 -1.34 -9.66 12.58
C ASP A 2 -1.97 -9.75 11.18
N ARG A 3 -3.08 -9.04 10.96
CA ARG A 3 -3.92 -9.15 9.75
C ARG A 3 -3.75 -8.00 8.76
N ALA A 4 -2.85 -7.07 9.03
CA ALA A 4 -2.65 -5.91 8.18
C ALA A 4 -1.55 -6.15 7.13
N ILE A 5 -1.83 -5.79 5.88
CA ILE A 5 -0.81 -5.63 4.85
C ILE A 5 -0.12 -4.29 5.08
N GLN A 6 1.21 -4.29 5.07
CA GLN A 6 2.00 -3.08 5.25
C GLN A 6 2.54 -2.62 3.89
N LEU A 7 2.22 -1.39 3.50
CA LEU A 7 2.75 -0.73 2.32
C LEU A 7 3.64 0.41 2.76
N GLN A 8 4.95 0.22 2.62
CA GLN A 8 5.92 1.27 2.81
C GLN A 8 5.87 2.22 1.61
N ILE A 9 5.86 3.53 1.86
CA ILE A 9 5.82 4.57 0.83
C ILE A 9 6.80 5.69 1.19
N ARG A 10 7.56 6.19 0.21
CA ARG A 10 8.41 7.37 0.37
C ARG A 10 7.56 8.59 0.72
N LYS A 11 8.09 9.45 1.59
CA LYS A 11 7.47 10.73 1.94
C LYS A 11 7.59 11.73 0.79
N GLU A 12 8.75 11.74 0.13
CA GLU A 12 8.98 12.52 -1.08
C GLU A 12 8.52 11.74 -2.31
N LEU A 13 7.46 12.22 -2.93
CA LEU A 13 6.86 11.66 -4.13
C LEU A 13 6.65 12.80 -5.13
N ASP A 14 6.91 12.55 -6.41
CA ASP A 14 6.51 13.49 -7.45
C ASP A 14 4.97 13.51 -7.61
N GLY A 15 4.44 14.52 -8.31
CA GLY A 15 3.00 14.70 -8.45
C GLY A 15 2.28 13.51 -9.11
N ARG A 16 2.94 12.79 -10.02
CA ARG A 16 2.38 11.59 -10.66
C ARG A 16 2.38 10.41 -9.70
N GLN A 17 3.48 10.22 -8.95
CA GLN A 17 3.58 9.19 -7.93
C GLN A 17 2.52 9.39 -6.85
N GLN A 18 2.34 10.61 -6.34
CA GLN A 18 1.29 10.94 -5.36
C GLN A 18 -0.10 10.59 -5.88
N GLN A 19 -0.45 11.01 -7.10
CA GLN A 19 -1.75 10.71 -7.70
C GLN A 19 -1.98 9.20 -7.84
N ASN A 20 -0.94 8.45 -8.23
CA ASN A 20 -1.06 7.01 -8.40
C ASN A 20 -1.17 6.26 -7.06
N ILE A 21 -0.51 6.72 -5.99
CA ILE A 21 -0.73 6.20 -4.63
C ILE A 21 -2.15 6.48 -4.15
N ILE A 22 -2.72 7.65 -4.44
CA ILE A 22 -4.12 7.97 -4.11
C ILE A 22 -5.06 7.01 -4.86
N LYS A 23 -4.82 6.78 -6.16
CA LYS A 23 -5.60 5.82 -6.96
C LYS A 23 -5.49 4.41 -6.40
N LEU A 24 -4.30 3.97 -5.99
CA LEU A 24 -4.11 2.67 -5.37
C LEU A 24 -4.99 2.55 -4.12
N LYS A 25 -4.88 3.49 -3.17
CA LYS A 25 -5.69 3.50 -1.94
C LYS A 25 -7.19 3.49 -2.23
N GLY A 26 -7.65 4.34 -3.14
CA GLY A 26 -9.05 4.37 -3.56
C GLY A 26 -9.51 3.06 -4.20
N SER A 27 -8.65 2.41 -5.00
CA SER A 27 -8.98 1.13 -5.62
C SER A 27 -9.11 0.00 -4.59
N LEU A 28 -8.27 -0.02 -3.55
CA LEU A 28 -8.35 -0.99 -2.46
C LEU A 28 -9.67 -0.87 -1.69
N ILE A 29 -10.12 0.35 -1.42
CA ILE A 29 -11.41 0.63 -0.77
C ILE A 29 -12.57 0.20 -1.69
N SER A 30 -12.56 0.63 -2.96
CA SER A 30 -13.65 0.34 -3.90
C SER A 30 -13.84 -1.16 -4.18
N ARG A 31 -12.78 -1.96 -4.03
CA ARG A 31 -12.80 -3.42 -4.20
C ARG A 31 -13.20 -4.16 -2.92
N GLY A 32 -13.44 -3.45 -1.82
CA GLY A 32 -13.76 -4.06 -0.52
C GLY A 32 -12.61 -4.87 0.05
N TYR A 33 -11.36 -4.46 -0.24
CA TYR A 33 -10.18 -5.10 0.33
C TYR A 33 -9.83 -4.57 1.71
N THR A 34 -10.18 -3.31 2.01
CA THR A 34 -9.93 -2.64 3.28
C THR A 34 -10.85 -1.43 3.41
N ASP A 35 -11.39 -1.18 4.60
CA ASP A 35 -12.19 0.01 4.90
C ASP A 35 -11.43 1.03 5.75
N ILE A 36 -10.33 0.58 6.38
CA ILE A 36 -9.53 1.38 7.31
C ILE A 36 -8.08 1.36 6.85
N ILE A 37 -7.46 2.53 6.81
CA ILE A 37 -6.03 2.68 6.52
C ILE A 37 -5.39 3.36 7.72
N HIS A 38 -4.42 2.73 8.35
CA HIS A 38 -3.61 3.37 9.39
C HIS A 38 -2.29 3.83 8.79
N ILE A 39 -1.86 5.05 9.11
CA ILE A 39 -0.61 5.61 8.62
C ILE A 39 0.33 5.75 9.82
N LEU A 40 1.49 5.14 9.72
CA LEU A 40 2.55 5.23 10.72
C LEU A 40 3.76 5.90 10.10
N ASP A 41 4.28 6.92 10.78
CA ASP A 41 5.59 7.49 10.45
C ASP A 41 6.66 6.44 10.78
N LYS A 42 7.46 6.04 9.79
CA LYS A 42 8.48 5.01 9.97
C LYS A 42 9.82 5.65 10.31
N ASP A 43 10.28 6.55 9.43
CA ASP A 43 11.56 7.24 9.49
C ASP A 43 11.51 8.50 8.62
N GLU A 44 12.62 9.23 8.47
CA GLU A 44 12.68 10.47 7.68
C GLU A 44 12.32 10.31 6.20
N GLU A 45 12.48 9.11 5.64
CA GLU A 45 12.26 8.86 4.22
C GLU A 45 10.92 8.19 3.95
N PHE A 46 10.39 7.39 4.88
CA PHE A 46 9.22 6.54 4.64
C PHE A 46 8.11 6.68 5.68
N HIS A 47 6.88 6.44 5.24
CA HIS A 47 5.74 6.11 6.08
C HIS A 47 5.18 4.73 5.70
N ILE A 48 4.46 4.10 6.61
CA ILE A 48 3.79 2.81 6.37
C ILE A 48 2.29 3.02 6.38
N ASN A 49 1.61 2.55 5.34
CA ASN A 49 0.15 2.40 5.33
C ASN A 49 -0.20 0.94 5.64
N PHE A 50 -0.99 0.74 6.69
CA PHE A 50 -1.56 -0.54 7.06
C PHE A 50 -2.94 -0.68 6.43
N PHE A 51 -3.16 -1.79 5.72
CA PHE A 51 -4.45 -2.16 5.15
C PHE A 51 -4.99 -3.39 5.87
N GLU A 52 -6.12 -3.24 6.54
CA GLU A 52 -6.79 -4.36 7.19
C GLU A 52 -7.58 -5.16 6.16
N THR A 53 -7.23 -6.43 6.00
CA THR A 53 -7.92 -7.31 5.07
C THR A 53 -8.12 -8.69 5.69
N SER A 54 -9.12 -9.41 5.19
CA SER A 54 -9.37 -10.79 5.63
C SER A 54 -8.23 -11.70 5.19
N ALA A 55 -7.91 -12.72 6.00
CA ALA A 55 -6.75 -13.59 5.75
C ALA A 55 -6.83 -14.34 4.41
N ASP A 56 -8.04 -14.69 3.98
CA ASP A 56 -8.37 -15.30 2.69
C ASP A 56 -8.08 -14.38 1.49
N LYS A 57 -8.18 -13.07 1.66
CA LYS A 57 -7.91 -12.07 0.61
C LYS A 57 -6.49 -11.54 0.62
N ARG A 58 -5.70 -11.83 1.66
CA ARG A 58 -4.36 -11.26 1.85
C ARG A 58 -3.45 -11.50 0.65
N GLY A 59 -3.45 -12.71 0.09
CA GLY A 59 -2.65 -13.03 -1.10
C GLY A 59 -3.08 -12.22 -2.32
N GLU A 60 -4.38 -12.20 -2.62
CA GLU A 60 -4.96 -11.44 -3.72
C GLU A 60 -4.64 -9.94 -3.62
N VAL A 61 -4.76 -9.35 -2.42
CA VAL A 61 -4.48 -7.93 -2.20
C VAL A 61 -3.00 -7.62 -2.38
N GLN A 62 -2.09 -8.49 -1.90
CA GLN A 62 -0.65 -8.32 -2.11
C GLN A 62 -0.29 -8.38 -3.59
N GLU A 63 -0.83 -9.36 -4.33
CA GLU A 63 -0.64 -9.48 -5.77
C GLU A 63 -1.18 -8.27 -6.52
N TYR A 64 -2.37 -7.79 -6.15
CA TYR A 64 -2.98 -6.61 -6.74
C TYR A 64 -2.12 -5.36 -6.52
N ILE A 65 -1.64 -5.13 -5.29
CA ILE A 65 -0.77 -4.00 -4.98
C ILE A 65 0.51 -4.09 -5.81
N ASN A 66 1.18 -5.25 -5.81
CA ASN A 66 2.43 -5.43 -6.55
C ASN A 66 2.24 -5.23 -8.07
N ALA A 67 1.15 -5.75 -8.63
CA ALA A 67 0.81 -5.55 -10.04
C ALA A 67 0.54 -4.08 -10.36
N PHE A 68 -0.16 -3.36 -9.48
CA PHE A 68 -0.41 -1.93 -9.63
C PHE A 68 0.88 -1.11 -9.57
N LEU A 69 1.73 -1.36 -8.57
CA LEU A 69 3.00 -0.66 -8.41
C LEU A 69 3.92 -0.86 -9.61
N ASN A 70 4.00 -2.09 -10.13
CA ASN A 70 4.76 -2.38 -11.33
C ASN A 70 4.20 -1.66 -12.56
N LYS A 71 2.87 -1.73 -12.77
CA LYS A 71 2.20 -1.08 -13.91
C LYS A 71 2.39 0.44 -13.92
N GLU A 72 2.34 1.07 -12.75
CA GLU A 72 2.42 2.52 -12.60
C GLU A 72 3.85 3.03 -12.36
N ASN A 73 4.86 2.14 -12.44
CA ASN A 73 6.27 2.43 -12.20
C ASN A 73 6.53 3.12 -10.85
N LEU A 74 6.01 2.51 -9.78
CA LEU A 74 6.09 2.99 -8.40
C LEU A 74 7.01 2.14 -7.51
N LEU A 75 7.73 1.16 -8.07
CA LEU A 75 8.56 0.23 -7.29
C LEU A 75 9.74 0.91 -6.59
N ASP A 76 10.16 2.10 -7.06
CA ASP A 76 11.15 2.95 -6.37
C ASP A 76 10.55 3.72 -5.19
N ALA A 77 9.24 3.94 -5.20
CA ALA A 77 8.53 4.83 -4.28
C ALA A 77 7.73 4.06 -3.21
N ALA A 78 7.26 2.85 -3.50
CA ALA A 78 6.46 2.06 -2.59
C ALA A 78 6.70 0.56 -2.76
N ALA A 79 6.60 -0.17 -1.65
CA ALA A 79 6.75 -1.62 -1.62
C ALA A 79 5.92 -2.25 -0.51
N VAL A 80 5.37 -3.44 -0.80
CA VAL A 80 4.73 -4.27 0.24
C VAL A 80 5.83 -4.86 1.12
N VAL A 81 5.74 -4.61 2.43
CA VAL A 81 6.65 -5.18 3.41
C VAL A 81 5.92 -6.26 4.22
N SER A 82 6.56 -7.42 4.35
CA SER A 82 6.06 -8.50 5.21
C SER A 82 6.76 -8.39 6.56
N SER A 83 5.99 -8.23 7.63
CA SER A 83 6.49 -8.47 8.98
C SER A 83 6.75 -9.98 9.12
N ARG A 84 8.02 -10.36 9.23
CA ARG A 84 8.42 -11.71 9.65
C ARG A 84 8.16 -11.89 11.13
#